data_AF-A0A9W6Q236-F1
#
_entry.id   AF-A0A9W6Q236-F1
#
_cell.length_a   1.000
_cell.length_b   1.000
_cell.length_c   1.000
_cell.angle_alpha   90.00
_cell.angle_beta   90.00
_cell.angle_gamma   90.00
#
_symmetry.space_group_name_H-M   'P 1'
#
loop_
_entity.id
_entity.type
_entity.pdbx_description
1 polymer ?
#
loop_
_entity_poly.entity_id
_entity_poly.type
_entity_poly.pdbx_seq_one_letter_code
_entity_poly.pdbx_strand_id
1 'polypeptide(L)'
;MTTVHSDDNAVDRLIRDLARFRHACGSPAYRELERLAQEVLRRHKRRMPLLLPLSLTAISDVFNRKRLGPPRWGWVATLVLTCLHYAEQTGVRPDYPGPTDLREWHVRYQAMRAELDRLPPEEAGEEAAPAPRAAEAQIAQKVPVDAVPAAGGGVPPVPPAPPGGTGRPAPQEPQVLRPEDMRDDRLLQSLDELPAMQSMSHQRYNELFGRHGVELLTAAERGDPEAKCRLGILLLCRDHPAEAEAWLASAADAGDETARILVAARPSRRRQLAAEIAYDLTLPGYRQDRDADAARPSPRGAEVYYYAAAVAGHSGAMIRLGLIYEARGDYVSALAVFTDALRFGHPDARAHLERLDEQIGRTP
;
A
#
# COMPACT_ATOMS: atom_id res chain seq x y z
N MET A 1 -41.66 16.20 13.32
CA MET A 1 -40.60 15.27 13.75
C MET A 1 -40.24 14.39 12.57
N THR A 2 -39.05 14.54 12.01
CA THR A 2 -38.54 13.70 10.92
C THR A 2 -37.87 12.46 11.51
N THR A 3 -38.32 11.27 11.12
CA THR A 3 -37.75 10.00 11.54
C THR A 3 -36.43 9.73 10.81
N VAL A 4 -35.32 10.11 11.45
CA VAL A 4 -33.98 9.65 11.05
C VAL A 4 -33.97 8.13 11.11
N HIS A 5 -33.76 7.47 9.98
CA HIS A 5 -33.51 6.02 9.96
C HIS A 5 -32.13 5.76 10.57
N SER A 6 -32.06 4.82 11.51
CA SER A 6 -30.84 4.47 12.21
C SER A 6 -29.94 3.56 11.37
N ASP A 7 -28.69 3.43 11.84
CA ASP A 7 -27.82 2.28 11.62
C ASP A 7 -27.33 2.00 10.19
N ASP A 8 -26.60 2.97 9.63
CA ASP A 8 -25.55 2.63 8.67
C ASP A 8 -24.44 1.86 9.41
N ASN A 9 -24.52 0.53 9.41
CA ASN A 9 -23.55 -0.35 10.07
C ASN A 9 -22.16 -0.25 9.39
N ALA A 10 -21.07 -0.30 10.17
CA ALA A 10 -19.70 -0.27 9.66
C ALA A 10 -19.42 -1.35 8.58
N VAL A 11 -20.02 -2.54 8.73
CA VAL A 11 -19.92 -3.65 7.76
C VAL A 11 -20.68 -3.33 6.47
N ASP A 12 -21.84 -2.66 6.56
CA ASP A 12 -22.61 -2.20 5.40
C ASP A 12 -21.88 -1.09 4.63
N ARG A 13 -21.19 -0.17 5.32
CA ARG A 13 -20.26 0.78 4.69
C ARG A 13 -19.19 0.06 3.88
N LEU A 14 -18.48 -0.89 4.47
CA LEU A 14 -17.40 -1.61 3.78
C LEU A 14 -17.92 -2.38 2.54
N ILE A 15 -19.07 -3.05 2.65
CA ILE A 15 -19.64 -3.82 1.54
C ILE A 15 -20.17 -2.90 0.43
N ARG A 16 -20.76 -1.75 0.78
CA ARG A 16 -21.17 -0.70 -0.17
C ARG A 16 -19.97 -0.10 -0.89
N ASP A 17 -18.87 0.16 -0.18
CA ASP A 17 -17.61 0.63 -0.76
C ASP A 17 -17.03 -0.40 -1.75
N LEU A 18 -16.94 -1.68 -1.35
CA LEU A 18 -16.45 -2.76 -2.22
C LEU A 18 -17.33 -2.93 -3.48
N ALA A 19 -18.63 -2.69 -3.37
CA ALA A 19 -19.55 -2.74 -4.52
C ALA A 19 -19.31 -1.57 -5.49
N ARG A 20 -19.09 -0.35 -4.97
CA ARG A 20 -18.74 0.84 -5.76
C ARG A 20 -17.38 0.69 -6.45
N PHE A 21 -16.38 0.18 -5.75
CA PHE A 21 -15.05 -0.09 -6.31
C PHE A 21 -15.08 -1.16 -7.41
N ARG A 22 -15.79 -2.28 -7.19
CA ARG A 22 -16.03 -3.28 -8.25
C ARG A 22 -16.71 -2.65 -9.47
N HIS A 23 -17.66 -1.73 -9.27
CA HIS A 23 -18.33 -1.04 -10.37
C HIS A 23 -17.36 -0.17 -11.18
N ALA A 24 -16.55 0.64 -10.50
CA ALA A 24 -15.51 1.48 -11.11
C ALA A 24 -14.45 0.66 -11.88
N CYS A 25 -14.05 -0.51 -11.37
CA CYS A 25 -13.17 -1.46 -12.07
C CYS A 25 -13.84 -2.18 -13.28
N GLY A 26 -14.86 -1.61 -13.91
CA GLY A 26 -15.52 -2.20 -15.09
C GLY A 26 -16.60 -3.25 -14.79
N SER A 27 -17.04 -3.37 -13.52
CA SER A 27 -18.14 -4.26 -13.11
C SER A 27 -17.97 -5.78 -13.40
N PRO A 28 -16.77 -6.40 -13.22
CA PRO A 28 -16.52 -7.82 -13.53
C PRO A 28 -17.56 -8.77 -12.94
N ALA A 29 -18.04 -9.72 -13.73
CA ALA A 29 -19.04 -10.68 -13.27
C ALA A 29 -18.48 -11.59 -12.17
N TYR A 30 -19.33 -12.06 -11.25
CA TYR A 30 -18.85 -12.85 -10.10
C TYR A 30 -18.12 -14.15 -10.49
N ARG A 31 -18.45 -14.74 -11.65
CA ARG A 31 -17.70 -15.88 -12.23
C ARG A 31 -16.33 -15.50 -12.78
N GLU A 32 -16.18 -14.28 -13.30
CA GLU A 32 -14.89 -13.75 -13.76
C GLU A 32 -13.98 -13.43 -12.58
N LEU A 33 -14.53 -12.88 -11.50
CA LEU A 33 -13.83 -12.68 -10.24
C LEU A 33 -13.37 -14.03 -9.64
N GLU A 34 -14.22 -15.05 -9.60
CA GLU A 34 -13.84 -16.39 -9.15
C GLU A 34 -12.69 -16.99 -10.00
N ARG A 35 -12.73 -16.83 -11.33
CA ARG A 35 -11.67 -17.26 -12.25
C ARG A 35 -10.36 -16.50 -12.02
N LEU A 36 -10.41 -15.17 -11.96
CA LEU A 36 -9.22 -14.32 -11.85
C LEU A 36 -8.58 -14.38 -10.45
N ALA A 37 -9.38 -14.59 -9.39
CA ALA A 37 -8.87 -14.81 -8.04
C ALA A 37 -7.91 -16.02 -7.97
N GLN A 38 -8.08 -17.04 -8.82
CA GLN A 38 -7.15 -18.18 -8.89
C GLN A 38 -5.79 -17.81 -9.51
N GLU A 39 -5.73 -16.81 -10.38
CA GLU A 39 -4.49 -16.25 -10.93
C GLU A 39 -3.82 -15.33 -9.89
N VAL A 40 -4.58 -14.41 -9.30
CA VAL A 40 -4.11 -13.53 -8.21
C VAL A 40 -3.54 -14.36 -7.06
N LEU A 41 -4.20 -15.45 -6.64
CA LEU A 41 -3.66 -16.35 -5.63
C LEU A 41 -2.35 -17.01 -6.07
N ARG A 42 -2.27 -17.57 -7.28
CA ARG A 42 -1.02 -18.20 -7.78
C ARG A 42 0.15 -17.21 -7.80
N ARG A 43 -0.09 -15.94 -8.17
CA ARG A 43 0.91 -14.87 -8.22
C ARG A 43 1.29 -14.30 -6.84
N HIS A 44 0.33 -14.10 -5.93
CA HIS A 44 0.54 -13.35 -4.68
C HIS A 44 0.60 -14.20 -3.39
N LYS A 45 0.03 -15.40 -3.34
CA LYS A 45 -0.10 -16.22 -2.11
C LYS A 45 1.24 -16.57 -1.44
N ARG A 46 2.36 -16.60 -2.19
CA ARG A 46 3.72 -16.78 -1.62
C ARG A 46 4.21 -15.59 -0.80
N ARG A 47 3.83 -14.36 -1.17
CA ARG A 47 4.19 -13.11 -0.47
C ARG A 47 3.12 -12.68 0.54
N MET A 48 1.86 -13.02 0.26
CA MET A 48 0.71 -12.72 1.10
C MET A 48 -0.02 -14.02 1.48
N PRO A 49 0.46 -14.77 2.50
CA PRO A 49 -0.12 -16.04 2.90
C PRO A 49 -1.56 -15.92 3.43
N LEU A 50 -1.99 -14.70 3.82
CA LEU A 50 -3.32 -14.42 4.35
C LEU A 50 -4.44 -14.37 3.29
N LEU A 51 -4.12 -14.26 2.00
CA LEU A 51 -5.12 -14.21 0.92
C LEU A 51 -6.01 -15.48 0.91
N LEU A 52 -7.33 -15.30 0.85
CA LEU A 52 -8.33 -16.37 0.84
C LEU A 52 -8.95 -16.55 -0.55
N PRO A 53 -9.37 -17.77 -0.93
CA PRO A 53 -10.12 -18.00 -2.16
C PRO A 53 -11.48 -17.29 -2.14
N LEU A 54 -11.84 -16.70 -3.28
CA LEU A 54 -13.20 -16.27 -3.56
C LEU A 54 -13.94 -17.44 -4.21
N SER A 55 -15.17 -17.70 -3.79
CA SER A 55 -16.13 -18.52 -4.55
C SER A 55 -17.31 -17.67 -5.00
N LEU A 56 -17.97 -18.08 -6.07
CA LEU A 56 -19.19 -17.46 -6.59
C LEU A 56 -20.27 -17.29 -5.49
N THR A 57 -20.39 -18.29 -4.62
CA THR A 57 -21.28 -18.28 -3.46
C THR A 57 -20.85 -17.27 -2.41
N ALA A 58 -19.57 -17.23 -2.02
CA ALA A 58 -19.07 -16.26 -1.03
C ALA A 58 -19.18 -14.80 -1.51
N ILE A 59 -18.90 -14.54 -2.79
CA ILE A 59 -19.11 -13.22 -3.43
C ILE A 59 -20.59 -12.82 -3.36
N SER A 60 -21.50 -13.73 -3.74
CA SER A 60 -22.93 -13.50 -3.67
C SER A 60 -23.44 -13.28 -2.23
N ASP A 61 -22.99 -14.08 -1.26
CA ASP A 61 -23.44 -13.99 0.12
C ASP A 61 -23.02 -12.69 0.80
N VAL A 62 -21.80 -12.20 0.54
CA VAL A 62 -21.29 -10.96 1.12
C VAL A 62 -22.02 -9.76 0.50
N PHE A 63 -22.09 -9.65 -0.82
CA PHE A 63 -22.74 -8.51 -1.48
C PHE A 63 -24.26 -8.46 -1.25
N ASN A 64 -24.93 -9.60 -1.04
CA ASN A 64 -26.36 -9.65 -0.70
C ASN A 64 -26.62 -9.69 0.82
N ARG A 65 -25.63 -9.34 1.67
CA ARG A 65 -25.71 -9.29 3.15
C ARG A 65 -26.32 -10.54 3.83
N LYS A 66 -26.17 -11.71 3.22
CA LYS A 66 -26.55 -13.01 3.82
C LYS A 66 -25.63 -13.43 4.97
N ARG A 67 -24.53 -12.70 5.17
CA ARG A 67 -23.59 -12.83 6.28
C ARG A 67 -23.65 -11.54 7.09
N LEU A 68 -24.05 -11.63 8.36
CA LEU A 68 -24.24 -10.48 9.25
C LEU A 68 -22.90 -9.85 9.66
N GLY A 69 -21.97 -10.68 10.14
CA GLY A 69 -20.63 -10.25 10.58
C GLY A 69 -19.68 -9.85 9.43
N PRO A 70 -18.54 -9.20 9.75
CA PRO A 70 -17.61 -8.68 8.76
C PRO A 70 -16.96 -9.78 7.90
N PRO A 71 -16.71 -9.53 6.60
CA PRO A 71 -15.89 -10.42 5.78
C PRO A 71 -14.46 -10.46 6.33
N ARG A 72 -13.77 -11.61 6.27
CA ARG A 72 -12.36 -11.71 6.69
C ARG A 72 -11.45 -10.87 5.79
N TRP A 73 -10.48 -10.14 6.36
CA TRP A 73 -9.51 -9.34 5.57
C TRP A 73 -8.90 -10.09 4.39
N GLY A 74 -8.44 -11.33 4.61
CA GLY A 74 -7.85 -12.14 3.54
C GLY A 74 -8.76 -12.41 2.34
N TRP A 75 -10.09 -12.32 2.52
CA TRP A 75 -11.07 -12.40 1.44
C TRP A 75 -11.26 -11.03 0.75
N VAL A 76 -11.36 -9.96 1.54
CA VAL A 76 -11.43 -8.57 1.03
C VAL A 76 -10.20 -8.26 0.16
N ALA A 77 -9.01 -8.65 0.63
CA ALA A 77 -7.76 -8.46 -0.07
C ALA A 77 -7.70 -9.18 -1.43
N THR A 78 -8.14 -10.44 -1.50
CA THR A 78 -8.24 -11.15 -2.79
C THR A 78 -9.26 -10.48 -3.71
N LEU A 79 -10.41 -10.03 -3.20
CA LEU A 79 -11.42 -9.32 -4.00
C LEU A 79 -10.88 -8.02 -4.59
N VAL A 80 -10.24 -7.17 -3.79
CA VAL A 80 -9.61 -5.91 -4.22
C VAL A 80 -8.57 -6.15 -5.30
N LEU A 81 -7.62 -7.06 -5.07
CA LEU A 81 -6.60 -7.42 -6.07
C LEU A 81 -7.20 -7.99 -7.35
N THR A 82 -8.31 -8.73 -7.27
CA THR A 82 -8.98 -9.29 -8.44
C THR A 82 -9.71 -8.23 -9.26
N CYS A 83 -10.33 -7.23 -8.62
CA CYS A 83 -10.92 -6.07 -9.29
C CYS A 83 -9.85 -5.23 -10.00
N LEU A 84 -8.72 -4.95 -9.33
CA LEU A 84 -7.57 -4.26 -9.93
C LEU A 84 -7.03 -5.02 -11.15
N HIS A 85 -6.80 -6.33 -11.01
CA HIS A 85 -6.28 -7.14 -12.10
C HIS A 85 -7.24 -7.26 -13.31
N TYR A 86 -8.55 -7.15 -13.09
CA TYR A 86 -9.53 -7.04 -14.18
C TYR A 86 -9.48 -5.67 -14.87
N ALA A 87 -9.33 -4.58 -14.11
CA ALA A 87 -9.17 -3.24 -14.66
C ALA A 87 -7.88 -3.13 -15.51
N GLU A 88 -6.76 -3.70 -15.04
CA GLU A 88 -5.52 -3.87 -15.82
C GLU A 88 -5.77 -4.61 -17.15
N GLN A 89 -6.42 -5.77 -17.11
CA GLN A 89 -6.67 -6.61 -18.30
C GLN A 89 -7.63 -5.96 -19.32
N THR A 90 -8.55 -5.11 -18.87
CA THR A 90 -9.58 -4.48 -19.71
C THR A 90 -9.24 -3.05 -20.13
N GLY A 91 -8.19 -2.45 -19.57
CA GLY A 91 -7.82 -1.05 -19.82
C GLY A 91 -8.78 -0.02 -19.19
N VAL A 92 -9.74 -0.47 -18.37
CA VAL A 92 -10.70 0.40 -17.68
C VAL A 92 -9.97 1.17 -16.58
N ARG A 93 -10.00 2.50 -16.64
CA ARG A 93 -9.51 3.37 -15.57
C ARG A 93 -10.59 3.50 -14.49
N PRO A 94 -10.38 3.03 -13.25
CA PRO A 94 -11.41 3.10 -12.22
C PRO A 94 -11.58 4.55 -11.72
N ASP A 95 -12.74 5.14 -11.99
CA ASP A 95 -13.17 6.39 -11.37
C ASP A 95 -13.86 6.06 -10.03
N TYR A 96 -13.13 6.21 -8.92
CA TYR A 96 -13.61 5.88 -7.58
C TYR A 96 -13.06 6.87 -6.53
N PRO A 97 -13.92 7.63 -5.82
CA PRO A 97 -13.51 8.61 -4.82
C PRO A 97 -13.26 7.95 -3.45
N GLY A 98 -12.44 6.90 -3.42
CA GLY A 98 -12.13 6.11 -2.23
C GLY A 98 -10.96 5.16 -2.49
N PRO A 99 -10.69 4.21 -1.57
CA PRO A 99 -9.52 3.33 -1.63
C PRO A 99 -9.26 2.71 -3.02
N THR A 100 -8.11 3.07 -3.60
CA THR A 100 -7.64 2.63 -4.91
C THR A 100 -6.71 1.42 -4.81
N ASP A 101 -5.93 1.29 -3.72
CA ASP A 101 -5.00 0.17 -3.53
C ASP A 101 -5.22 -0.63 -2.24
N LEU A 102 -4.50 -1.76 -2.15
CA LEU A 102 -4.69 -2.72 -1.06
C LEU A 102 -4.29 -2.18 0.31
N ARG A 103 -3.41 -1.17 0.39
CA ARG A 103 -3.02 -0.51 1.66
C ARG A 103 -4.13 0.43 2.12
N GLU A 104 -4.70 1.22 1.21
CA GLU A 104 -5.88 2.05 1.52
C GLU A 104 -7.07 1.19 1.95
N TRP A 105 -7.30 0.06 1.27
CA TRP A 105 -8.32 -0.93 1.65
C TRP A 105 -8.04 -1.58 3.00
N HIS A 106 -6.77 -1.76 3.38
CA HIS A 106 -6.40 -2.27 4.71
C HIS A 106 -6.72 -1.25 5.81
N VAL A 107 -6.36 0.03 5.62
CA VAL A 107 -6.71 1.11 6.56
C VAL A 107 -8.23 1.25 6.69
N ARG A 108 -8.98 1.18 5.58
CA ARG A 108 -10.46 1.17 5.57
C ARG A 108 -11.04 -0.01 6.36
N TYR A 109 -10.45 -1.20 6.22
CA TYR A 109 -10.84 -2.40 6.95
C TYR A 109 -10.53 -2.32 8.45
N GLN A 110 -9.35 -1.82 8.81
CA GLN A 110 -8.94 -1.63 10.21
C GLN A 110 -9.79 -0.58 10.92
N ALA A 111 -10.18 0.49 10.23
CA ALA A 111 -11.15 1.46 10.75
C ALA A 111 -12.51 0.80 11.08
N MET A 112 -13.03 -0.04 10.17
CA MET A 112 -14.25 -0.82 10.43
C MET A 112 -14.10 -1.79 11.61
N ARG A 113 -12.95 -2.48 11.76
CA ARG A 113 -12.69 -3.33 12.94
C ARG A 113 -12.72 -2.49 14.22
N ALA A 114 -11.97 -1.39 14.26
CA ALA A 114 -11.94 -0.48 15.41
C ALA A 114 -13.26 0.25 15.69
N GLU A 115 -14.20 0.33 14.75
CA GLU A 115 -15.59 0.73 15.01
C GLU A 115 -16.37 -0.39 15.71
N LEU A 116 -16.29 -1.62 15.20
CA LEU A 116 -16.97 -2.79 15.79
C LEU A 116 -16.45 -3.16 17.18
N ASP A 117 -15.14 -3.10 17.39
CA ASP A 117 -14.48 -3.45 18.65
C ASP A 117 -14.71 -2.39 19.76
N ARG A 118 -15.36 -1.26 19.43
CA ARG A 118 -15.81 -0.21 20.38
C ARG A 118 -17.29 -0.31 20.76
N LEU A 119 -18.08 -1.16 20.10
CA LEU A 119 -19.50 -1.32 20.43
C LEU A 119 -19.64 -2.00 21.80
N PRO A 120 -20.52 -1.51 22.69
CA PRO A 120 -20.78 -2.16 23.97
C PRO A 120 -21.46 -3.53 23.74
N PRO A 121 -21.21 -4.53 24.61
CA PRO A 121 -21.71 -5.90 24.40
C PRO A 121 -23.25 -6.03 24.48
N GLU A 122 -23.98 -5.00 24.88
CA GLU A 122 -25.45 -5.03 24.99
C GLU A 122 -26.18 -4.87 23.64
N GLU A 123 -25.50 -4.41 22.57
CA GLU A 123 -26.07 -4.39 21.21
C GLU A 123 -25.82 -5.71 20.44
N ALA A 124 -25.10 -6.67 21.04
CA ALA A 124 -25.04 -8.06 20.57
C ALA A 124 -26.30 -8.82 21.06
N GLY A 125 -27.45 -8.48 20.48
CA GLY A 125 -28.77 -8.83 21.00
C GLY A 125 -29.03 -10.34 21.20
N GLU A 126 -29.27 -10.71 22.46
CA GLU A 126 -30.29 -11.65 22.93
C GLU A 126 -30.52 -12.96 22.14
N GLU A 127 -29.47 -13.62 21.65
CA GLU A 127 -29.59 -14.99 21.16
C GLU A 127 -29.70 -15.97 22.35
N ALA A 128 -30.89 -16.56 22.51
CA ALA A 128 -31.36 -17.12 23.77
C ALA A 128 -30.44 -18.19 24.39
N ALA A 129 -30.13 -18.02 25.69
CA ALA A 129 -29.49 -19.05 26.49
C ALA A 129 -30.39 -20.32 26.52
N PRO A 130 -29.86 -21.50 26.15
CA PRO A 130 -30.66 -22.73 26.13
C PRO A 130 -31.01 -23.16 27.56
N ALA A 131 -32.27 -23.02 27.94
CA ALA A 131 -32.76 -23.46 29.24
C ALA A 131 -32.54 -24.98 29.42
N PRO A 132 -32.08 -25.44 30.60
CA PRO A 132 -31.78 -26.84 30.82
C PRO A 132 -33.06 -27.68 30.83
N ARG A 133 -33.16 -28.67 29.93
CA ARG A 133 -34.14 -29.75 30.03
C ARG A 133 -33.45 -31.05 30.39
N ALA A 134 -33.90 -31.64 31.49
CA ALA A 134 -33.40 -32.90 32.00
C ALA A 134 -34.01 -34.12 31.28
N ALA A 135 -33.29 -35.23 31.40
CA ALA A 135 -33.78 -36.61 31.48
C ALA A 135 -34.71 -37.19 30.38
N GLU A 136 -34.24 -38.32 29.84
CA GLU A 136 -35.02 -39.55 29.56
C GLU A 136 -36.14 -39.55 28.50
N ALA A 137 -35.82 -40.19 27.37
CA ALA A 137 -36.65 -41.27 26.83
C ALA A 137 -35.75 -42.34 26.18
N GLN A 138 -36.17 -43.61 26.23
CA GLN A 138 -35.37 -44.77 25.80
C GLN A 138 -35.80 -45.26 24.41
N ILE A 139 -34.88 -45.96 23.71
CA ILE A 139 -35.06 -47.17 22.86
C ILE A 139 -33.66 -47.48 22.27
N ALA A 140 -32.85 -48.33 22.92
CA ALA A 140 -32.91 -49.79 22.93
C ALA A 140 -32.40 -50.46 21.63
N GLN A 141 -31.13 -50.86 21.64
CA GLN A 141 -30.66 -52.08 20.96
C GLN A 141 -29.67 -52.83 21.86
N LYS A 142 -29.58 -54.15 21.69
CA LYS A 142 -29.15 -55.09 22.74
C LYS A 142 -28.33 -56.24 22.17
N VAL A 143 -27.05 -56.33 22.54
CA VAL A 143 -26.22 -57.54 22.40
C VAL A 143 -25.33 -57.65 23.66
N PRO A 144 -25.34 -58.79 24.39
CA PRO A 144 -24.47 -59.02 25.56
C PRO A 144 -23.18 -59.77 25.18
N VAL A 145 -22.26 -59.92 26.14
CA VAL A 145 -21.59 -61.18 26.57
C VAL A 145 -20.57 -60.88 27.69
N ASP A 146 -20.94 -61.27 28.92
CA ASP A 146 -20.19 -61.94 30.00
C ASP A 146 -18.77 -61.51 30.53
N ALA A 147 -18.47 -62.05 31.72
CA ALA A 147 -17.15 -62.25 32.37
C ALA A 147 -16.46 -61.11 33.17
N VAL A 148 -16.95 -60.92 34.40
CA VAL A 148 -16.24 -60.49 35.64
C VAL A 148 -15.89 -61.78 36.44
N PRO A 149 -14.93 -61.91 37.42
CA PRO A 149 -14.25 -60.90 38.28
C PRO A 149 -12.72 -61.03 38.59
N ALA A 150 -12.13 -59.93 39.12
CA ALA A 150 -11.19 -59.79 40.28
C ALA A 150 -9.89 -60.69 40.40
N ALA A 151 -8.98 -60.56 41.39
CA ALA A 151 -8.88 -59.73 42.61
C ALA A 151 -7.41 -59.47 43.08
N GLY A 152 -7.20 -58.49 43.97
CA GLY A 152 -6.00 -58.33 44.84
C GLY A 152 -4.83 -57.50 44.28
N GLY A 153 -3.95 -56.86 45.07
CA GLY A 153 -4.02 -56.59 46.53
C GLY A 153 -2.67 -56.68 47.28
N GLY A 154 -1.91 -55.59 47.44
CA GLY A 154 -0.70 -55.53 48.29
C GLY A 154 0.29 -54.39 47.93
N VAL A 155 0.90 -53.72 48.93
CA VAL A 155 1.74 -52.49 48.84
C VAL A 155 2.61 -52.34 50.13
N PRO A 156 3.79 -51.67 50.19
CA PRO A 156 4.74 -51.17 49.16
C PRO A 156 6.00 -52.08 49.12
N PRO A 157 7.29 -51.79 49.54
CA PRO A 157 8.01 -50.58 50.05
C PRO A 157 8.95 -49.91 49.02
N VAL A 158 9.90 -49.05 49.44
CA VAL A 158 10.83 -48.23 48.60
C VAL A 158 12.21 -48.05 49.27
N PRO A 159 13.36 -48.14 48.54
CA PRO A 159 14.31 -47.01 48.41
C PRO A 159 15.11 -46.99 47.06
N PRO A 160 15.98 -45.99 46.79
CA PRO A 160 15.77 -44.53 46.78
C PRO A 160 16.12 -43.88 45.41
N ALA A 161 15.85 -42.58 45.23
CA ALA A 161 16.20 -41.81 44.02
C ALA A 161 17.68 -41.31 44.02
N PRO A 162 18.20 -40.83 42.87
CA PRO A 162 18.30 -39.37 42.66
C PRO A 162 18.01 -38.96 41.18
N PRO A 163 18.39 -37.78 40.65
CA PRO A 163 17.48 -36.64 40.64
C PRO A 163 17.20 -36.05 39.23
N GLY A 164 16.01 -35.48 39.05
CA GLY A 164 15.65 -34.72 37.84
C GLY A 164 14.29 -34.06 38.01
N GLY A 165 14.25 -32.74 38.15
CA GLY A 165 13.01 -32.01 38.42
C GLY A 165 12.36 -31.44 37.16
N THR A 166 11.04 -31.34 37.17
CA THR A 166 10.34 -30.04 37.04
C THR A 166 8.86 -30.19 37.43
N GLY A 167 8.26 -29.10 37.90
CA GLY A 167 6.89 -29.13 38.42
C GLY A 167 5.84 -29.26 37.31
N ARG A 168 4.84 -30.13 37.54
CA ARG A 168 3.59 -30.15 36.78
C ARG A 168 2.88 -28.79 36.96
N PRO A 169 2.60 -28.02 35.90
CA PRO A 169 1.92 -26.74 36.03
C PRO A 169 0.48 -26.93 36.54
N ALA A 170 -0.01 -25.93 37.28
CA ALA A 170 -1.38 -25.87 37.78
C ALA A 170 -2.39 -25.67 36.63
N PRO A 171 -3.69 -25.96 36.84
CA PRO A 171 -4.72 -25.63 35.86
C PRO A 171 -4.76 -24.11 35.66
N GLN A 172 -4.55 -23.65 34.43
CA GLN A 172 -4.76 -22.25 34.08
C GLN A 172 -6.24 -22.04 33.79
N GLU A 173 -6.84 -21.06 34.48
CA GLU A 173 -8.18 -20.56 34.14
C GLU A 173 -8.15 -19.91 32.74
N PRO A 174 -9.31 -19.81 32.05
CA PRO A 174 -9.31 -19.58 30.60
C PRO A 174 -8.68 -18.25 30.20
N GLN A 175 -7.56 -18.30 29.47
CA GLN A 175 -7.00 -17.13 28.79
C GLN A 175 -7.90 -16.73 27.62
N VAL A 176 -8.90 -15.87 27.89
CA VAL A 176 -9.80 -15.32 26.87
C VAL A 176 -9.10 -14.19 26.10
N LEU A 177 -8.12 -14.58 25.27
CA LEU A 177 -7.52 -13.77 24.22
C LEU A 177 -7.49 -14.65 22.95
N ARG A 178 -8.28 -14.31 21.93
CA ARG A 178 -8.34 -15.10 20.69
C ARG A 178 -7.20 -14.70 19.74
N PRO A 179 -6.21 -15.57 19.43
CA PRO A 179 -5.02 -15.17 18.66
C PRO A 179 -5.24 -14.98 17.14
N GLU A 180 -6.48 -14.89 16.68
CA GLU A 180 -6.79 -14.68 15.25
C GLU A 180 -6.58 -13.21 14.82
N ASP A 181 -6.69 -12.28 15.77
CA ASP A 181 -6.61 -10.83 15.55
C ASP A 181 -5.19 -10.25 15.60
N MET A 182 -4.16 -11.07 15.86
CA MET A 182 -2.73 -10.67 15.84
C MET A 182 -2.06 -10.89 14.46
N ARG A 183 -2.75 -10.58 13.35
CA ARG A 183 -2.28 -10.94 11.99
C ARG A 183 -1.89 -9.78 11.07
N ASP A 184 -2.14 -8.54 11.47
CA ASP A 184 -2.00 -7.39 10.58
C ASP A 184 -0.55 -6.90 10.44
N ASP A 185 0.28 -6.94 11.49
CA ASP A 185 1.68 -6.44 11.43
C ASP A 185 2.53 -7.14 10.38
N ARG A 186 2.38 -8.47 10.25
CA ARG A 186 3.04 -9.25 9.20
C ARG A 186 2.52 -8.91 7.81
N LEU A 187 1.28 -8.47 7.68
CA LEU A 187 0.72 -8.02 6.41
C LEU A 187 1.22 -6.60 6.07
N LEU A 188 1.37 -5.71 7.04
CA LEU A 188 2.00 -4.40 6.84
C LEU A 188 3.44 -4.54 6.35
N GLN A 189 4.27 -5.38 7.00
CA GLN A 189 5.61 -5.72 6.49
C GLN A 189 5.55 -6.29 5.06
N SER A 190 4.60 -7.20 4.78
CA SER A 190 4.41 -7.77 3.45
C SER A 190 3.94 -6.76 2.39
N LEU A 191 3.26 -5.67 2.80
CA LEU A 191 2.84 -4.55 1.93
C LEU A 191 3.97 -3.53 1.71
N ASP A 192 4.87 -3.35 2.68
CA ASP A 192 6.06 -2.51 2.55
C ASP A 192 7.10 -3.15 1.60
N GLU A 193 7.18 -4.49 1.57
CA GLU A 193 7.98 -5.26 0.62
C GLU A 193 7.43 -5.30 -0.82
N LEU A 194 6.37 -4.56 -1.17
CA LEU A 194 5.70 -4.62 -2.47
C LEU A 194 5.74 -3.32 -3.30
N PRO A 195 6.88 -3.00 -3.95
CA PRO A 195 6.94 -1.97 -5.00
C PRO A 195 5.92 -2.17 -6.13
N ALA A 196 5.48 -3.41 -6.36
CA ALA A 196 4.55 -3.80 -7.43
C ALA A 196 3.07 -3.89 -7.00
N MET A 197 2.69 -3.39 -5.81
CA MET A 197 1.28 -3.25 -5.38
C MET A 197 0.93 -1.89 -4.77
N GLN A 198 1.83 -0.94 -4.96
CA GLN A 198 1.52 0.49 -5.04
C GLN A 198 0.29 0.73 -5.93
N SER A 199 -0.61 1.66 -5.57
CA SER A 199 -1.70 2.14 -6.43
C SER A 199 -1.24 2.45 -7.86
N MET A 200 -2.16 2.44 -8.84
CA MET A 200 -1.87 2.95 -10.19
C MET A 200 -1.29 4.37 -10.16
N SER A 201 -1.69 5.18 -9.17
CA SER A 201 -1.06 6.48 -8.87
C SER A 201 0.41 6.29 -8.45
N HIS A 202 0.68 5.57 -7.37
CA HIS A 202 2.03 5.31 -6.89
C HIS A 202 2.96 4.66 -7.94
N GLN A 203 2.46 3.72 -8.76
CA GLN A 203 3.21 3.13 -9.88
C GLN A 203 3.58 4.19 -10.93
N ARG A 204 2.62 5.00 -11.39
CA ARG A 204 2.88 6.10 -12.32
C ARG A 204 3.84 7.14 -11.75
N TYR A 205 3.76 7.44 -10.46
CA TYR A 205 4.68 8.39 -9.81
C TYR A 205 6.07 7.78 -9.59
N ASN A 206 6.19 6.45 -9.43
CA ASN A 206 7.45 5.72 -9.49
C ASN A 206 8.06 5.72 -10.92
N GLU A 207 7.25 5.64 -11.97
CA GLU A 207 7.72 5.79 -13.35
C GLU A 207 8.15 7.22 -13.68
N LEU A 208 7.42 8.24 -13.21
CA LEU A 208 7.71 9.65 -13.46
C LEU A 208 8.87 10.21 -12.64
N PHE A 209 9.07 9.72 -11.41
CA PHE A 209 9.95 10.36 -10.41
C PHE A 209 10.76 9.37 -9.56
N GLY A 210 10.69 8.07 -9.87
CA GLY A 210 11.33 7.02 -9.09
C GLY A 210 10.76 6.88 -7.67
N ARG A 211 11.51 6.19 -6.82
CA ARG A 211 11.19 5.96 -5.40
C ARG A 211 10.87 7.26 -4.65
N HIS A 212 11.57 8.36 -4.95
CA HIS A 212 11.33 9.67 -4.34
C HIS A 212 9.92 10.21 -4.63
N GLY A 213 9.37 9.94 -5.82
CA GLY A 213 7.98 10.28 -6.15
C GLY A 213 6.95 9.52 -5.32
N VAL A 214 7.22 8.24 -5.04
CA VAL A 214 6.38 7.41 -4.16
C VAL A 214 6.43 7.93 -2.73
N GLU A 215 7.63 8.25 -2.23
CA GLU A 215 7.83 8.77 -0.87
C GLU A 215 7.14 10.13 -0.68
N LEU A 216 7.21 11.03 -1.68
CA LEU A 216 6.45 12.28 -1.71
C LEU A 216 4.94 12.06 -1.78
N LEU A 217 4.44 11.19 -2.68
CA LEU A 217 3.01 10.92 -2.81
C LEU A 217 2.42 10.36 -1.50
N THR A 218 3.08 9.35 -0.91
CA THR A 218 2.63 8.77 0.37
C THR A 218 2.70 9.77 1.53
N ALA A 219 3.51 10.84 1.46
CA ALA A 219 3.50 11.92 2.44
C ALA A 219 2.39 12.94 2.16
N ALA A 220 2.19 13.32 0.90
CA ALA A 220 1.14 14.23 0.46
C ALA A 220 -0.28 13.69 0.77
N GLU A 221 -0.50 12.39 0.59
CA GLU A 221 -1.74 11.68 0.96
C GLU A 221 -2.00 11.67 2.47
N ARG A 222 -0.94 11.65 3.30
CA ARG A 222 -1.04 11.83 4.77
C ARG A 222 -1.29 13.28 5.19
N GLY A 223 -1.34 14.21 4.23
CA GLY A 223 -1.70 15.61 4.45
C GLY A 223 -0.53 16.59 4.47
N ASP A 224 0.72 16.12 4.39
CA ASP A 224 1.94 16.95 4.47
C ASP A 224 1.96 18.06 3.41
N PRO A 225 1.95 19.35 3.80
CA PRO A 225 1.92 20.47 2.86
C PRO A 225 3.21 20.62 2.05
N GLU A 226 4.36 20.31 2.64
CA GLU A 226 5.65 20.41 1.95
C GLU A 226 5.77 19.31 0.90
N ALA A 227 5.36 18.08 1.22
CA ALA A 227 5.30 17.00 0.25
C ALA A 227 4.36 17.31 -0.91
N LYS A 228 3.17 17.86 -0.63
CA LYS A 228 2.22 18.32 -1.67
C LYS A 228 2.82 19.39 -2.57
N CYS A 229 3.49 20.40 -2.01
CA CYS A 229 4.14 21.45 -2.80
C CYS A 229 5.25 20.86 -3.69
N ARG A 230 6.15 20.06 -3.11
CA ARG A 230 7.24 19.36 -3.82
C ARG A 230 6.72 18.48 -4.96
N LEU A 231 5.61 17.77 -4.74
CA LEU A 231 4.95 16.94 -5.75
C LEU A 231 4.37 17.78 -6.90
N GLY A 232 3.70 18.89 -6.57
CA GLY A 232 3.17 19.85 -7.55
C GLY A 232 4.25 20.49 -8.42
N ILE A 233 5.40 20.85 -7.84
CA ILE A 233 6.58 21.35 -8.55
C ILE A 233 7.07 20.32 -9.58
N LEU A 234 7.25 19.07 -9.17
CA LEU A 234 7.67 17.97 -10.05
C LEU A 234 6.68 17.71 -11.20
N LEU A 235 5.37 17.81 -10.93
CA LEU A 235 4.31 17.68 -11.93
C LEU A 235 4.27 18.84 -12.93
N LEU A 236 4.47 20.09 -12.49
CA LEU A 236 4.59 21.24 -13.40
C LEU A 236 5.78 21.07 -14.35
N CYS A 237 6.92 20.63 -13.85
CA CYS A 237 8.10 20.35 -14.67
C CYS A 237 7.84 19.25 -15.72
N ARG A 238 7.09 18.20 -15.37
CA ARG A 238 6.65 17.13 -16.28
C ARG A 238 5.49 17.50 -17.23
N ASP A 239 5.02 18.76 -17.19
CA ASP A 239 3.88 19.25 -17.97
C ASP A 239 2.56 18.52 -17.63
N HIS A 240 2.30 18.36 -16.34
CA HIS A 240 1.05 17.85 -15.77
C HIS A 240 0.34 18.92 -14.90
N PRO A 241 -0.05 20.08 -15.48
CA PRO A 241 -0.49 21.24 -14.70
C PRO A 241 -1.80 21.02 -13.93
N ALA A 242 -2.73 20.20 -14.44
CA ALA A 242 -4.01 19.95 -13.78
C ALA A 242 -3.86 19.12 -12.48
N GLU A 243 -2.98 18.12 -12.48
CA GLU A 243 -2.64 17.36 -11.26
C GLU A 243 -1.82 18.20 -10.29
N ALA A 244 -0.89 19.00 -10.81
CA ALA A 244 -0.11 19.93 -9.99
C ALA A 244 -1.00 20.94 -9.27
N GLU A 245 -2.02 21.49 -9.94
CA GLU A 245 -2.90 22.51 -9.36
C GLU A 245 -3.71 21.98 -8.18
N ALA A 246 -4.15 20.71 -8.19
CA ALA A 246 -4.81 20.09 -7.05
C ALA A 246 -3.90 19.99 -5.81
N TRP A 247 -2.65 19.54 -6.00
CA TRP A 247 -1.68 19.43 -4.91
C TRP A 247 -1.20 20.79 -4.41
N LEU A 248 -0.94 21.74 -5.32
CA LEU A 248 -0.49 23.10 -4.98
C LEU A 248 -1.59 23.92 -4.31
N ALA A 249 -2.85 23.78 -4.70
CA ALA A 249 -3.96 24.40 -3.99
C ALA A 249 -4.05 23.87 -2.55
N SER A 250 -4.02 22.53 -2.35
CA SER A 250 -4.07 21.95 -1.01
C SER A 250 -2.85 22.30 -0.12
N ALA A 251 -1.68 22.56 -0.72
CA ALA A 251 -0.51 23.08 0.00
C ALA A 251 -0.65 24.58 0.33
N ALA A 252 -1.16 25.40 -0.59
CA ALA A 252 -1.40 26.82 -0.39
C ALA A 252 -2.48 27.09 0.67
N ASP A 253 -3.56 26.31 0.68
CA ASP A 253 -4.61 26.34 1.70
C ASP A 253 -4.07 25.95 3.09
N ALA A 254 -3.06 25.08 3.14
CA ALA A 254 -2.33 24.72 4.35
C ALA A 254 -1.21 25.72 4.72
N GLY A 255 -1.06 26.81 3.96
CA GLY A 255 -0.18 27.95 4.26
C GLY A 255 1.13 28.02 3.45
N ASP A 256 1.45 27.05 2.60
CA ASP A 256 2.72 27.01 1.86
C ASP A 256 2.87 28.22 0.90
N GLU A 257 3.91 29.01 1.13
CA GLU A 257 4.24 30.21 0.35
C GLU A 257 4.61 29.88 -1.10
N THR A 258 5.41 28.82 -1.30
CA THR A 258 5.89 28.38 -2.61
C THR A 258 4.73 27.90 -3.46
N ALA A 259 3.84 27.11 -2.87
CA ALA A 259 2.63 26.64 -3.51
C ALA A 259 1.69 27.80 -3.88
N ARG A 260 1.48 28.75 -2.95
CA ARG A 260 0.65 29.94 -3.18
C ARG A 260 1.21 30.83 -4.31
N ILE A 261 2.52 31.01 -4.39
CA ILE A 261 3.20 31.70 -5.50
C ILE A 261 2.97 30.96 -6.83
N LEU A 262 3.10 29.62 -6.85
CA LEU A 262 2.89 28.81 -8.06
C LEU A 262 1.44 28.77 -8.53
N VAL A 263 0.45 28.77 -7.62
CA VAL A 263 -0.98 28.89 -7.95
C VAL A 263 -1.28 30.28 -8.52
N ALA A 264 -0.75 31.34 -7.91
CA ALA A 264 -0.94 32.72 -8.37
C ALA A 264 -0.20 33.04 -9.70
N ALA A 265 0.83 32.27 -10.05
CA ALA A 265 1.58 32.46 -11.28
C ALA A 265 0.74 32.15 -12.54
N ARG A 266 0.91 32.97 -13.58
CA ARG A 266 0.25 32.79 -14.89
C ARG A 266 0.57 31.40 -15.46
N PRO A 267 -0.40 30.65 -16.03
CA PRO A 267 -0.18 29.28 -16.52
C PRO A 267 1.05 29.13 -17.44
N SER A 268 1.27 30.06 -18.37
CA SER A 268 2.42 30.07 -19.28
C SER A 268 3.79 30.29 -18.62
N ARG A 269 3.84 30.66 -17.34
CA ARG A 269 5.08 30.75 -16.54
C ARG A 269 5.17 29.71 -15.42
N ARG A 270 4.08 29.04 -15.03
CA ARG A 270 4.10 28.02 -13.95
C ARG A 270 5.18 26.96 -14.16
N ARG A 271 5.33 26.45 -15.39
CA ARG A 271 6.34 25.43 -15.73
C ARG A 271 7.78 25.94 -15.63
N GLN A 272 8.05 27.19 -16.03
CA GLN A 272 9.38 27.80 -15.88
C GLN A 272 9.70 28.06 -14.40
N LEU A 273 8.77 28.67 -13.66
CA LEU A 273 8.96 28.99 -12.24
C LEU A 273 9.12 27.73 -11.38
N ALA A 274 8.41 26.65 -11.71
CA ALA A 274 8.63 25.35 -11.08
C ALA A 274 10.02 24.75 -11.39
N ALA A 275 10.59 25.02 -12.57
CA ALA A 275 11.93 24.58 -12.93
C ALA A 275 13.03 25.33 -12.15
N GLU A 276 12.85 26.63 -11.97
CA GLU A 276 13.68 27.50 -11.14
C GLU A 276 13.63 27.02 -9.67
N ILE A 277 12.43 26.85 -9.10
CA ILE A 277 12.24 26.36 -7.73
C ILE A 277 12.76 24.91 -7.55
N ALA A 278 12.57 24.03 -8.53
CA ALA A 278 13.12 22.66 -8.49
C ALA A 278 14.66 22.67 -8.48
N TYR A 279 15.29 23.59 -9.20
CA TYR A 279 16.74 23.78 -9.11
C TYR A 279 17.15 24.30 -7.73
N ASP A 280 16.50 25.34 -7.21
CA ASP A 280 16.83 25.96 -5.92
C ASP A 280 16.66 25.00 -4.73
N LEU A 281 15.67 24.10 -4.77
CA LEU A 281 15.48 23.00 -3.79
C LEU A 281 16.71 22.08 -3.65
N THR A 282 17.67 22.10 -4.59
CA THR A 282 18.91 21.30 -4.54
C THR A 282 20.14 22.07 -4.05
N LEU A 283 20.07 23.40 -3.97
CA LEU A 283 21.24 24.25 -3.72
C LEU A 283 21.79 24.21 -2.28
N PRO A 284 21.03 23.96 -1.20
CA PRO A 284 21.60 23.74 0.13
C PRO A 284 21.98 22.26 0.35
N GLY A 285 23.07 21.82 -0.29
CA GLY A 285 23.80 20.63 0.18
C GLY A 285 23.76 19.37 -0.67
N TYR A 286 23.86 19.46 -2.01
CA TYR A 286 24.19 18.30 -2.83
C TYR A 286 25.56 17.71 -2.44
N ARG A 287 25.53 16.62 -1.66
CA ARG A 287 26.65 15.65 -1.61
C ARG A 287 26.48 14.65 -2.74
N GLN A 288 27.60 14.27 -3.35
CA GLN A 288 27.61 13.27 -4.42
C GLN A 288 27.36 11.88 -3.83
N ASP A 289 26.12 11.42 -3.87
CA ASP A 289 25.73 10.10 -3.40
C ASP A 289 26.23 9.00 -4.35
N ARG A 290 27.41 8.44 -4.02
CA ARG A 290 27.99 7.25 -4.66
C ARG A 290 27.47 5.97 -4.00
N ASP A 291 26.41 5.38 -4.57
CA ASP A 291 26.11 3.96 -4.37
C ASP A 291 26.91 3.14 -5.39
N ALA A 292 28.04 2.56 -4.97
CA ALA A 292 28.91 1.77 -5.86
C ALA A 292 28.34 0.38 -6.24
N ASP A 293 27.49 -0.19 -5.39
CA ASP A 293 26.94 -1.56 -5.54
C ASP A 293 25.52 -1.63 -6.14
N ALA A 294 24.95 -0.51 -6.57
CA ALA A 294 23.60 -0.46 -7.11
C ALA A 294 23.54 -0.92 -8.58
N ALA A 295 23.12 -2.17 -8.81
CA ALA A 295 22.98 -2.77 -10.16
C ALA A 295 22.09 -1.98 -11.15
N ARG A 296 21.26 -1.05 -10.64
CA ARG A 296 20.86 0.17 -11.35
C ARG A 296 20.86 1.33 -10.34
N PRO A 297 21.58 2.43 -10.56
CA PRO A 297 21.42 3.64 -9.76
C PRO A 297 19.98 4.14 -9.88
N SER A 298 19.27 4.25 -8.76
CA SER A 298 17.97 4.94 -8.71
C SER A 298 18.22 6.42 -8.40
N PRO A 299 17.61 7.37 -9.13
CA PRO A 299 17.83 8.78 -8.87
C PRO A 299 17.32 9.14 -7.47
N ARG A 300 18.23 9.62 -6.62
CA ARG A 300 17.89 10.15 -5.28
C ARG A 300 17.29 11.55 -5.43
N GLY A 301 16.56 12.04 -4.41
CA GLY A 301 15.69 13.21 -4.53
C GLY A 301 16.26 14.44 -5.27
N ALA A 302 17.51 14.84 -4.99
CA ALA A 302 18.15 15.96 -5.69
C ALA A 302 18.32 15.73 -7.21
N GLU A 303 18.63 14.51 -7.63
CA GLU A 303 18.73 14.13 -9.05
C GLU A 303 17.35 14.15 -9.72
N VAL A 304 16.28 13.77 -9.01
CA VAL A 304 14.90 13.86 -9.50
C VAL A 304 14.49 15.31 -9.76
N TYR A 305 14.86 16.25 -8.87
CA TYR A 305 14.62 17.67 -9.10
C TYR A 305 15.48 18.26 -10.22
N TYR A 306 16.77 17.93 -10.30
CA TYR A 306 17.61 18.33 -11.44
C TYR A 306 17.06 17.82 -12.77
N TYR A 307 16.62 16.55 -12.83
CA TYR A 307 16.00 15.96 -14.01
C TYR A 307 14.70 16.66 -14.40
N ALA A 308 13.83 16.93 -13.41
CA ALA A 308 12.59 17.66 -13.64
C ALA A 308 12.85 19.08 -14.17
N ALA A 309 13.75 19.83 -13.54
CA ALA A 309 14.13 21.18 -13.95
C ALA A 309 14.74 21.21 -15.37
N ALA A 310 15.61 20.25 -15.70
CA ALA A 310 16.19 20.12 -17.05
C ALA A 310 15.13 19.80 -18.11
N VAL A 311 14.21 18.87 -17.85
CA VAL A 311 13.06 18.57 -18.75
C VAL A 311 12.15 19.79 -18.94
N ALA A 312 12.11 20.69 -17.96
CA ALA A 312 11.40 21.96 -18.03
C ALA A 312 12.21 23.11 -18.68
N GLY A 313 13.45 22.87 -19.12
CA GLY A 313 14.29 23.83 -19.83
C GLY A 313 15.30 24.61 -18.97
N HIS A 314 15.46 24.27 -17.69
CA HIS A 314 16.39 24.97 -16.80
C HIS A 314 17.84 24.60 -17.13
N SER A 315 18.54 25.47 -17.85
CA SER A 315 19.86 25.18 -18.42
C SER A 315 20.95 24.94 -17.36
N GLY A 316 20.86 25.57 -16.19
CA GLY A 316 21.74 25.29 -15.05
C GLY A 316 21.53 23.89 -14.45
N ALA A 317 20.32 23.32 -14.56
CA ALA A 317 20.06 21.95 -14.11
C ALA A 317 20.64 20.92 -15.11
N MET A 318 20.62 21.25 -16.41
CA MET A 318 21.25 20.42 -17.45
C MET A 318 22.77 20.29 -17.23
N ILE A 319 23.47 21.36 -16.83
CA ILE A 319 24.89 21.29 -16.43
C ILE A 319 25.10 20.33 -15.24
N ARG A 320 24.25 20.43 -14.21
CA ARG A 320 24.35 19.55 -13.02
C ARG A 320 24.13 18.08 -13.38
N LEU A 321 23.18 17.77 -14.27
CA LEU A 321 22.98 16.40 -14.78
C LEU A 321 24.17 15.92 -15.62
N GLY A 322 24.70 16.75 -16.53
CA GLY A 322 25.87 16.39 -17.33
C GLY A 322 27.07 16.02 -16.46
N LEU A 323 27.32 16.78 -15.39
CA LEU A 323 28.34 16.47 -14.38
C LEU A 323 28.05 15.18 -13.58
N ILE A 324 26.78 14.87 -13.30
CA ILE A 324 26.38 13.61 -12.64
C ILE A 324 26.61 12.40 -13.57
N TYR A 325 26.27 12.50 -14.85
CA TYR A 325 26.48 11.43 -15.83
C TYR A 325 27.97 11.23 -16.12
N GLU A 326 28.74 12.31 -16.30
CA GLU A 326 30.20 12.25 -16.48
C GLU A 326 30.89 11.59 -15.26
N ALA A 327 30.50 11.96 -14.04
CA ALA A 327 31.05 11.37 -12.82
C ALA A 327 30.64 9.90 -12.58
N ARG A 328 29.73 9.36 -13.41
CA ARG A 328 29.38 7.93 -13.52
C ARG A 328 30.01 7.24 -14.74
N GLY A 329 30.72 7.97 -15.60
CA GLY A 329 31.27 7.46 -16.87
C GLY A 329 30.26 7.38 -18.02
N ASP A 330 29.02 7.86 -17.84
CA ASP A 330 28.03 7.93 -18.91
C ASP A 330 28.24 9.21 -19.74
N TYR A 331 29.29 9.17 -20.57
CA TYR A 331 29.66 10.28 -21.43
C TYR A 331 28.63 10.56 -22.53
N VAL A 332 27.81 9.57 -22.91
CA VAL A 332 26.75 9.74 -23.93
C VAL A 332 25.60 10.58 -23.37
N SER A 333 25.10 10.25 -22.17
CA SER A 333 24.10 11.08 -21.51
C SER A 333 24.67 12.46 -21.15
N ALA A 334 25.94 12.54 -20.73
CA ALA A 334 26.58 13.83 -20.43
C ALA A 334 26.66 14.76 -21.66
N LEU A 335 27.11 14.25 -22.82
CA LEU A 335 27.12 15.00 -24.09
C LEU A 335 25.72 15.52 -24.44
N ALA A 336 24.68 14.70 -24.26
CA ALA A 336 23.30 15.07 -24.57
C ALA A 336 22.82 16.27 -23.71
N VAL A 337 22.92 16.20 -22.39
CA VAL A 337 22.48 17.33 -21.53
C VAL A 337 23.37 18.55 -21.65
N PHE A 338 24.68 18.43 -21.88
CA PHE A 338 25.51 19.61 -22.16
C PHE A 338 25.18 20.25 -23.52
N THR A 339 24.79 19.47 -24.53
CA THR A 339 24.30 19.98 -25.82
C THR A 339 22.98 20.72 -25.65
N ASP A 340 22.04 20.19 -24.87
CA ASP A 340 20.80 20.90 -24.56
C ASP A 340 21.05 22.14 -23.69
N ALA A 341 21.96 22.10 -22.71
CA ALA A 341 22.36 23.28 -21.94
C ALA A 341 22.88 24.42 -22.85
N LEU A 342 23.63 24.09 -23.90
CA LEU A 342 24.08 25.05 -24.91
C LEU A 342 22.91 25.59 -25.75
N ARG A 343 21.94 24.76 -26.15
CA ARG A 343 20.73 25.18 -26.87
C ARG A 343 19.83 26.10 -26.03
N PHE A 344 19.77 25.88 -24.72
CA PHE A 344 19.11 26.75 -23.73
C PHE A 344 20.04 27.86 -23.19
N GLY A 345 21.18 28.11 -23.85
CA GLY A 345 22.00 29.31 -23.66
C GLY A 345 22.88 29.37 -22.40
N HIS A 346 23.17 28.25 -21.74
CA HIS A 346 24.08 28.24 -20.59
C HIS A 346 25.51 28.61 -21.03
N PRO A 347 26.19 29.59 -20.39
CA PRO A 347 27.52 30.04 -20.80
C PRO A 347 28.55 28.90 -20.75
N ASP A 348 28.57 28.15 -19.65
CA ASP A 348 29.60 27.14 -19.39
C ASP A 348 29.45 25.86 -20.21
N ALA A 349 28.31 25.66 -20.89
CA ALA A 349 28.00 24.41 -21.60
C ALA A 349 29.05 24.06 -22.67
N ARG A 350 29.61 25.07 -23.35
CA ARG A 350 30.66 24.87 -24.34
C ARG A 350 31.93 24.29 -23.73
N ALA A 351 32.40 24.86 -22.62
CA ALA A 351 33.60 24.38 -21.93
C ALA A 351 33.41 22.98 -21.32
N HIS A 352 32.18 22.62 -20.93
CA HIS A 352 31.87 21.25 -20.53
C HIS A 352 31.91 20.26 -21.70
N LEU A 353 31.41 20.63 -22.89
CA LEU A 353 31.48 19.81 -24.11
C LEU A 353 32.91 19.62 -24.61
N GLU A 354 33.68 20.69 -24.80
CA GLU A 354 35.06 20.66 -25.33
C GLU A 354 35.96 19.72 -24.53
N ARG A 355 35.90 19.84 -23.19
CA ARG A 355 36.62 18.98 -22.24
C ARG A 355 36.15 17.52 -22.26
N LEU A 356 34.88 17.26 -22.55
CA LEU A 356 34.33 15.91 -22.61
C LEU A 356 34.72 15.21 -23.91
N ASP A 357 34.75 15.95 -25.02
CA ASP A 357 35.21 15.48 -26.33
C ASP A 357 36.71 15.15 -26.29
N GLU A 358 37.53 15.98 -25.63
CA GLU A 358 38.92 15.66 -25.30
C GLU A 358 39.09 14.38 -24.46
N GLN A 359 38.15 14.10 -23.55
CA GLN A 359 38.22 12.95 -22.65
C GLN A 359 37.86 11.64 -23.38
N ILE A 360 36.87 11.69 -24.27
CA ILE A 360 36.50 10.57 -25.16
C ILE A 360 37.61 10.32 -26.20
N GLY A 361 38.19 11.38 -26.78
CA GLY A 361 39.30 11.29 -27.74
C GLY A 361 40.62 10.79 -27.13
N ARG A 362 40.71 10.65 -25.80
CA ARG A 362 41.87 10.11 -25.07
C ARG A 362 41.68 8.68 -24.57
N THR A 363 40.47 8.10 -24.66
CA THR A 363 40.27 6.67 -24.41
C THR A 363 40.72 5.84 -25.63
N PRO A 364 41.67 4.90 -25.48
CA PRO A 364 42.25 4.13 -26.58
C PRO A 364 41.44 2.90 -27.01
#